data_AF-A0AAV5WZ79-F1
#
_entry.id   AF-A0AAV5WZ79-F1
#
_cell.length_a   1.000
_cell.length_b   1.000
_cell.length_c   1.000
_cell.angle_alpha   90.00
_cell.angle_beta   90.00
_cell.angle_gamma   90.00
#
_symmetry.space_group_name_H-M   'P 1'
#
loop_
_entity.id
_entity.type
_entity.pdbx_description
1 polymer ?
#
loop_
_entity_poly.entity_id
_entity_poly.type
_entity_poly.pdbx_seq_one_letter_code
_entity_poly.pdbx_strand_id
1 'polypeptide(L)'
;HHWIQDQVVRIVWLFGLNLWIIAVMLTLLVVLVFSSFVPEVNSLKCMHNATVSDIFYEDHGFSTGSADFLIPIGILNCNPGLDRCVVFHQMLVTDYMNLDVATKDPDYTNHIKNHNYKVSGRACMSESDCNKIKAQKADICIRSVGGQSCYCTTGACNGIDKLSLLIPLISILVYFLSN
;
A
#
# COMPACT_ATOMS: atom_id res chain seq x y z
N HIS A 1 -74.68 -0.37 8.93
CA HIS A 1 -73.53 -0.52 9.84
C HIS A 1 -72.41 -1.41 9.31
N HIS A 2 -72.68 -2.58 8.71
CA HIS A 2 -71.63 -3.48 8.19
C HIS A 2 -70.68 -2.88 7.15
N TRP A 3 -71.19 -2.04 6.24
CA TRP A 3 -70.38 -1.45 5.16
C TRP A 3 -69.30 -0.49 5.65
N ILE A 4 -69.56 0.23 6.75
CA ILE A 4 -68.61 1.20 7.32
C ILE A 4 -67.42 0.47 7.95
N GLN A 5 -67.65 -0.67 8.61
CA GLN A 5 -66.57 -1.45 9.22
C GLN A 5 -65.60 -2.02 8.17
N ASP A 6 -66.13 -2.45 7.02
CA ASP A 6 -65.31 -3.04 5.96
C ASP A 6 -64.40 -2.00 5.27
N GLN A 7 -64.87 -0.76 5.13
CA GLN A 7 -64.07 0.36 4.62
C GLN A 7 -62.96 0.75 5.60
N VAL A 8 -63.24 0.77 6.90
CA VAL A 8 -62.24 1.10 7.94
C VAL A 8 -61.12 0.06 7.96
N VAL A 9 -61.44 -1.24 7.88
CA VAL A 9 -60.44 -2.32 7.84
C VAL A 9 -59.54 -2.18 6.60
N ARG A 10 -60.11 -1.93 5.41
CA ARG A 10 -59.32 -1.74 4.18
C ARG A 10 -58.39 -0.54 4.26
N ILE A 11 -58.85 0.58 4.82
CA ILE A 11 -58.03 1.78 5.00
C ILE A 11 -56.87 1.51 5.96
N VAL A 12 -57.13 0.86 7.10
CA VAL A 12 -56.08 0.50 8.09
C VAL A 12 -55.03 -0.43 7.46
N TRP A 13 -55.46 -1.42 6.67
CA TRP A 13 -54.54 -2.31 5.95
C TRP A 13 -53.69 -1.57 4.91
N LEU A 14 -54.27 -0.65 4.15
CA LEU A 14 -53.54 0.15 3.17
C LEU A 14 -52.52 1.09 3.84
N PHE A 15 -52.86 1.69 4.98
CA PHE A 15 -51.90 2.51 5.74
C PHE A 15 -50.76 1.67 6.33
N GLY A 16 -51.05 0.48 6.87
CA GLY A 16 -50.04 -0.43 7.39
C GLY A 16 -49.06 -0.91 6.32
N LEU A 17 -49.56 -1.27 5.14
CA LEU A 17 -48.74 -1.73 4.01
C LEU A 17 -47.81 -0.62 3.49
N ASN A 18 -48.34 0.61 3.37
CA ASN A 18 -47.54 1.77 2.94
C ASN A 18 -46.44 2.11 3.95
N LEU A 19 -46.72 2.04 5.25
CA LEU A 19 -45.70 2.27 6.28
C LEU A 19 -44.57 1.24 6.19
N TRP A 20 -44.91 -0.03 5.95
CA TRP A 20 -43.92 -1.10 5.84
C TRP A 20 -43.03 -0.93 4.61
N ILE A 21 -43.60 -0.58 3.45
CA ILE A 21 -42.83 -0.32 2.23
C ILE A 21 -41.88 0.88 2.42
N ILE A 22 -42.36 1.96 3.05
CA ILE A 22 -41.53 3.13 3.35
C ILE A 22 -40.37 2.76 4.28
N ALA A 23 -40.62 1.96 5.32
CA ALA A 23 -39.58 1.50 6.24
C ALA A 23 -38.52 0.64 5.53
N VAL A 24 -38.93 -0.30 4.68
CA VAL A 24 -38.02 -1.15 3.89
C VAL A 24 -37.16 -0.29 2.95
N MET A 25 -37.77 0.64 2.22
CA MET A 25 -37.06 1.55 1.31
C MET A 25 -36.05 2.43 2.05
N LEU A 26 -36.42 2.95 3.22
CA LEU A 26 -35.52 3.72 4.09
C LEU A 26 -34.34 2.87 4.58
N THR A 27 -34.58 1.64 5.02
CA THR A 27 -33.48 0.74 5.44
C THR A 27 -32.55 0.41 4.28
N LEU A 28 -33.08 0.19 3.08
CA LEU A 28 -32.28 -0.14 1.90
C LEU A 28 -31.43 1.05 1.45
N LEU A 29 -32.00 2.26 1.50
CA LEU A 29 -31.28 3.51 1.25
C LEU A 29 -30.15 3.71 2.27
N VAL A 30 -30.42 3.49 3.56
CA VAL A 30 -29.41 3.57 4.63
C VAL A 30 -28.28 2.59 4.37
N VAL A 31 -28.58 1.32 4.04
CA VAL A 31 -27.55 0.31 3.72
C VAL A 31 -26.72 0.71 2.50
N LEU A 32 -27.34 1.24 1.44
CA LEU A 32 -26.63 1.72 0.25
C LEU A 32 -25.70 2.90 0.58
N VAL A 33 -26.19 3.87 1.35
CA VAL A 33 -25.38 5.02 1.80
C VAL A 33 -24.22 4.55 2.68
N PHE A 34 -24.45 3.64 3.64
CA PHE A 34 -23.38 3.09 4.48
C PHE A 34 -22.37 2.23 3.71
N SER A 35 -22.78 1.55 2.62
CA SER A 35 -21.85 0.78 1.79
C SER A 35 -20.85 1.67 1.03
N SER A 36 -21.20 2.92 0.74
CA SER A 36 -20.27 3.91 0.16
C SER A 36 -19.28 4.52 1.16
N PHE A 37 -19.49 4.30 2.46
CA PHE A 37 -18.56 4.69 3.52
C PHE A 37 -17.60 3.58 3.93
N VAL A 38 -17.58 2.44 3.24
CA VAL A 38 -16.48 1.49 3.41
C VAL A 38 -15.22 2.24 2.96
N PRO A 39 -14.26 2.54 3.85
CA PRO A 39 -13.02 3.14 3.42
C PRO A 39 -12.45 2.18 2.40
N GLU A 40 -12.36 2.64 1.15
CA GLU A 40 -11.59 1.95 0.13
C GLU A 40 -10.22 1.75 0.78
N VAL A 41 -9.91 0.51 1.14
CA VAL A 41 -8.65 0.16 1.78
C VAL A 41 -7.64 0.25 0.65
N ASN A 42 -7.34 1.49 0.27
CA ASN A 42 -6.43 1.83 -0.81
C ASN A 42 -5.09 1.30 -0.35
N SER A 43 -4.76 0.11 -0.83
CA SER A 43 -3.51 -0.56 -0.50
C SER A 43 -2.41 0.43 -0.83
N LEU A 44 -1.59 0.75 0.17
CA LEU A 44 -0.45 1.63 0.00
C LEU A 44 0.34 1.16 -1.23
N LYS A 45 0.66 2.05 -2.16
CA LYS A 45 1.51 1.72 -3.31
C LYS A 45 2.92 2.18 -3.01
N CYS A 46 3.93 1.35 -3.24
CA CYS A 46 5.32 1.74 -3.04
C CYS A 46 6.18 1.35 -4.24
N MET A 47 7.28 2.05 -4.45
CA MET A 47 8.33 1.64 -5.37
C MET A 47 9.09 0.45 -4.77
N HIS A 48 9.27 -0.59 -5.57
CA HIS A 48 10.00 -1.80 -5.27
C HIS A 48 11.21 -1.90 -6.20
N ASN A 49 12.39 -2.01 -5.62
CA ASN A 49 13.62 -2.42 -6.31
C ASN A 49 14.61 -2.96 -5.28
N ALA A 50 15.59 -3.73 -5.72
CA ALA A 50 16.67 -4.20 -4.85
C ALA A 50 18.00 -4.14 -5.59
N THR A 51 19.05 -3.83 -4.87
CA THR A 51 20.43 -4.14 -5.26
C THR A 51 20.93 -5.19 -4.29
N VAL A 52 21.21 -6.37 -4.82
CA VAL A 52 21.80 -7.48 -4.08
C VAL A 52 23.28 -7.58 -4.43
N SER A 53 24.11 -7.85 -3.45
CA SER A 53 25.53 -8.12 -3.60
C SER A 53 25.76 -9.58 -3.24
N ASP A 54 26.46 -10.32 -4.10
CA ASP A 54 26.96 -11.66 -3.80
C ASP A 54 28.46 -11.64 -3.56
N ILE A 55 28.94 -12.53 -2.68
CA ILE A 55 30.36 -12.84 -2.52
C ILE A 55 30.64 -14.21 -3.12
N PHE A 56 31.70 -14.28 -3.93
CA PHE A 56 32.20 -15.54 -4.46
C PHE A 56 33.31 -16.06 -3.55
N TYR A 57 33.25 -17.36 -3.24
CA TYR A 57 34.25 -18.04 -2.43
C TYR A 57 35.00 -19.06 -3.28
N GLU A 58 36.32 -19.13 -3.08
CA GLU A 58 37.16 -20.23 -3.55
C GLU A 58 36.94 -21.49 -2.69
N ASP A 59 37.37 -22.66 -3.17
CA ASP A 59 37.20 -23.96 -2.49
C ASP A 59 37.78 -24.00 -1.05
N HIS A 60 38.63 -23.03 -0.69
CA HIS A 60 39.23 -22.88 0.64
C HIS A 60 38.54 -21.83 1.52
N GLY A 61 37.39 -21.28 1.11
CA GLY A 61 36.59 -20.33 1.89
C GLY A 61 37.07 -18.88 1.85
N PHE A 62 38.06 -18.55 1.00
CA PHE A 62 38.48 -17.18 0.77
C PHE A 62 37.56 -16.48 -0.22
N SER A 63 37.21 -15.22 0.05
CA SER A 63 36.45 -14.39 -0.90
C SER A 63 37.34 -14.04 -2.09
N THR A 64 36.90 -14.40 -3.29
CA THR A 64 37.58 -14.09 -4.56
C THR A 64 37.06 -12.81 -5.21
N GLY A 65 35.88 -12.34 -4.79
CA GLY A 65 35.28 -11.13 -5.31
C GLY A 65 33.83 -10.97 -4.90
N SER A 66 33.22 -9.91 -5.42
CA SER A 66 31.80 -9.62 -5.25
C SER A 66 31.18 -9.08 -6.52
N ALA A 67 29.91 -9.38 -6.75
CA ALA A 67 29.13 -8.80 -7.84
C ALA A 67 27.82 -8.23 -7.30
N ASP A 68 27.42 -7.09 -7.86
CA ASP A 68 26.15 -6.45 -7.54
C ASP A 68 25.16 -6.66 -8.68
N PHE A 69 23.93 -7.02 -8.33
CA PHE A 69 22.82 -7.22 -9.27
C PHE A 69 21.68 -6.27 -8.91
N LEU A 70 21.25 -5.48 -9.88
CA LEU A 70 20.06 -4.63 -9.76
C LEU A 70 18.83 -5.43 -10.19
N ILE A 71 17.81 -5.44 -9.35
CA ILE A 71 16.51 -6.07 -9.57
C ILE A 71 15.48 -4.94 -9.71
N PRO A 72 15.17 -4.50 -10.94
CA PRO A 72 14.14 -3.49 -11.20
C PRO A 72 12.75 -4.14 -11.18
N ILE A 73 11.82 -3.60 -10.39
CA ILE A 73 10.45 -4.12 -10.31
C ILE A 73 9.44 -3.02 -10.66
N GLY A 74 9.40 -1.93 -9.91
CA GLY A 74 8.49 -0.81 -10.17
C GLY A 74 7.53 -0.52 -9.02
N ILE A 75 6.40 0.13 -9.30
CA ILE A 75 5.43 0.50 -8.26
C ILE A 75 4.41 -0.64 -8.08
N LEU A 76 4.34 -1.20 -6.87
CA LEU A 76 3.43 -2.29 -6.51
C LEU A 76 2.50 -1.87 -5.36
N ASN A 77 1.37 -2.56 -5.26
CA ASN A 77 0.51 -2.50 -4.08
C ASN A 77 1.17 -3.26 -2.93
N CYS A 78 1.17 -2.69 -1.74
CA CYS A 78 1.62 -3.37 -0.53
C CYS A 78 0.63 -4.44 -0.10
N ASN A 79 1.16 -5.61 0.27
CA ASN A 79 0.36 -6.67 0.86
C ASN A 79 -0.15 -6.28 2.26
N PRO A 80 -1.25 -6.89 2.74
CA PRO A 80 -1.82 -6.59 4.04
C PRO A 80 -0.80 -6.67 5.18
N GLY A 81 -0.77 -5.62 6.03
CA GLY A 81 0.18 -5.52 7.13
C GLY A 81 1.57 -5.02 6.74
N LEU A 82 1.78 -4.61 5.47
CA LEU A 82 2.92 -3.80 5.03
C LEU A 82 2.41 -2.37 4.77
N ASP A 83 2.61 -1.48 5.73
CA ASP A 83 1.95 -0.19 5.80
C ASP A 83 2.93 1.01 5.73
N ARG A 84 4.18 0.76 5.34
CA ARG A 84 5.23 1.76 5.16
C ARG A 84 5.95 1.52 3.83
N CYS A 85 6.20 2.59 3.08
CA CYS A 85 7.13 2.58 1.97
C CYS A 85 8.53 2.88 2.51
N VAL A 86 9.49 1.98 2.28
CA VAL A 86 10.83 2.07 2.85
C VAL A 86 11.88 2.21 1.75
N VAL A 87 12.93 2.97 2.05
CA VAL A 87 14.25 2.85 1.42
C VAL A 87 15.19 2.33 2.49
N PHE A 88 15.60 1.06 2.37
CA PHE A 88 16.46 0.44 3.36
C PHE A 88 17.91 0.46 2.91
N HIS A 89 18.78 0.79 3.85
CA HIS A 89 20.22 0.69 3.63
C HIS A 89 20.66 -0.78 3.59
N GLN A 90 21.90 -0.98 3.16
CA GLN A 90 22.49 -2.29 3.01
C GLN A 90 22.41 -3.11 4.31
N MET A 91 21.85 -4.32 4.22
CA MET A 91 21.76 -5.31 5.31
C MET A 91 22.13 -6.69 4.77
N LEU A 92 22.39 -7.65 5.65
CA LEU A 92 22.63 -9.04 5.20
C LEU A 92 21.34 -9.63 4.63
N VAL A 93 21.46 -10.48 3.62
CA VAL A 93 20.30 -11.19 3.05
C VAL A 93 19.59 -12.00 4.15
N THR A 94 20.36 -12.62 5.06
CA THR A 94 19.79 -13.34 6.22
C THR A 94 18.94 -12.45 7.12
N ASP A 95 19.37 -11.21 7.36
CA ASP A 95 18.63 -10.26 8.19
C ASP A 95 17.37 -9.79 7.47
N TYR A 96 17.47 -9.55 6.15
CA TYR A 96 16.34 -9.22 5.30
C TYR A 96 15.28 -10.32 5.31
N MET A 97 15.68 -11.59 5.22
CA MET A 97 14.76 -12.74 5.23
C MET A 97 13.97 -12.89 6.54
N ASN A 98 14.39 -12.22 7.62
CA ASN A 98 13.69 -12.20 8.90
C ASN A 98 12.67 -11.06 9.03
N LEU A 99 12.51 -10.23 7.99
CA LEU A 99 11.53 -9.14 7.96
C LEU A 99 10.17 -9.64 7.44
N ASP A 100 9.10 -8.96 7.82
CA ASP A 100 7.74 -9.23 7.35
C ASP A 100 7.63 -9.11 5.83
N VAL A 101 8.38 -8.20 5.18
CA VAL A 101 8.39 -8.10 3.72
C VAL A 101 8.83 -9.42 3.07
N ALA A 102 9.78 -10.13 3.69
CA ALA A 102 10.27 -11.40 3.17
C ALA A 102 9.22 -12.52 3.21
N THR A 103 8.32 -12.46 4.19
CA THR A 103 7.27 -13.48 4.40
C THR A 103 5.95 -13.11 3.74
N LYS A 104 5.60 -11.83 3.72
CA LYS A 104 4.33 -11.31 3.20
C LYS A 104 4.38 -10.94 1.73
N ASP A 105 5.56 -10.75 1.12
CA ASP A 105 5.74 -10.46 -0.31
C ASP A 105 6.68 -11.48 -0.96
N PRO A 106 6.21 -12.71 -1.21
CA PRO A 106 7.05 -13.78 -1.76
C PRO A 106 7.52 -13.48 -3.18
N ASP A 107 6.73 -12.74 -3.97
CA ASP A 107 7.09 -12.41 -5.36
C ASP A 107 8.32 -11.50 -5.40
N TYR A 108 8.34 -10.44 -4.58
CA TYR A 108 9.52 -9.59 -4.42
C TYR A 108 10.71 -10.37 -3.83
N THR A 109 10.45 -11.19 -2.81
CA THR A 109 11.48 -11.91 -2.04
C THR A 109 12.16 -13.04 -2.82
N ASN A 110 11.43 -13.66 -3.76
CA ASN A 110 11.96 -14.74 -4.60
C ASN A 110 13.17 -14.29 -5.46
N HIS A 111 13.26 -12.99 -5.76
CA HIS A 111 14.41 -12.41 -6.45
C HIS A 111 15.64 -12.20 -5.55
N ILE A 112 15.48 -12.19 -4.23
CA ILE A 112 16.55 -11.89 -3.26
C ILE A 112 17.06 -13.16 -2.58
N LYS A 113 16.18 -14.14 -2.31
CA LYS A 113 16.48 -15.30 -1.44
C LYS A 113 17.66 -16.18 -1.86
N ASN A 114 18.05 -16.16 -3.13
CA ASN A 114 19.15 -16.97 -3.67
C ASN A 114 20.50 -16.26 -3.61
N HIS A 115 20.53 -15.01 -3.14
CA HIS A 115 21.75 -14.22 -2.96
C HIS A 115 22.34 -14.43 -1.56
N ASN A 116 23.65 -14.29 -1.43
CA ASN A 116 24.37 -14.83 -0.26
C ASN A 116 25.04 -13.79 0.64
N TYR A 117 25.03 -12.50 0.29
CA TYR A 117 25.72 -11.49 1.07
C TYR A 117 24.82 -10.36 1.53
N LYS A 118 24.61 -9.33 0.72
CA LYS A 118 23.93 -8.10 1.16
C LYS A 118 22.82 -7.67 0.22
N VAL A 119 21.84 -6.96 0.76
CA VAL A 119 20.74 -6.37 0.01
C VAL A 119 20.48 -4.95 0.48
N SER A 120 20.18 -4.06 -0.46
CA SER A 120 19.68 -2.70 -0.23
C SER A 120 18.56 -2.43 -1.22
N GLY A 121 17.67 -1.48 -0.95
CA GLY A 121 16.59 -1.23 -1.91
C GLY A 121 15.40 -0.47 -1.36
N ARG A 122 14.28 -0.69 -2.05
CA ARG A 122 12.98 -0.08 -1.78
C ARG A 122 11.92 -1.16 -1.74
N ALA A 123 11.05 -1.12 -0.76
CA ALA A 123 9.95 -2.06 -0.62
C ALA A 123 8.85 -1.52 0.30
N CYS A 124 7.69 -2.17 0.29
CA CYS A 124 6.73 -2.11 1.39
C CYS A 124 7.29 -2.86 2.62
N MET A 125 7.16 -2.29 3.81
CA MET A 125 7.47 -2.97 5.09
C MET A 125 6.40 -2.67 6.13
N SER A 126 6.36 -3.46 7.20
CA SER A 126 5.56 -3.12 8.38
C SER A 126 6.25 -2.05 9.24
N GLU A 127 5.48 -1.32 10.02
CA GLU A 127 6.02 -0.42 11.05
C GLU A 127 6.99 -1.12 12.02
N SER A 128 6.71 -2.38 12.38
CA SER A 128 7.59 -3.17 13.24
C SER A 128 8.98 -3.31 12.64
N ASP A 129 9.07 -3.66 11.37
CA ASP A 129 10.35 -3.83 10.68
C ASP A 129 11.07 -2.51 10.46
N CYS A 130 10.34 -1.44 10.16
CA CYS A 130 10.91 -0.09 10.09
C CYS A 130 11.63 0.25 11.40
N ASN A 131 11.03 -0.08 12.55
CA ASN A 131 11.65 0.11 13.85
C ASN A 131 12.86 -0.81 14.05
N LYS A 132 12.79 -2.09 13.64
CA LYS A 132 13.91 -3.04 13.74
C LYS A 132 15.15 -2.55 12.98
N ILE A 133 14.96 -2.04 11.76
CA ILE A 133 16.06 -1.52 10.92
C ILE A 133 16.40 -0.05 11.23
N LYS A 134 15.77 0.54 12.26
CA LYS A 134 15.93 1.93 12.67
C LYS A 134 15.72 2.92 11.53
N ALA A 135 14.73 2.64 10.66
CA ALA A 135 14.38 3.54 9.57
C ALA A 135 13.80 4.83 10.13
N GLN A 136 14.24 5.98 9.61
CA GLN A 136 13.72 7.28 10.01
C GLN A 136 12.46 7.64 9.22
N LYS A 137 11.44 8.17 9.92
CA LYS A 137 10.24 8.69 9.25
C LYS A 137 10.58 9.94 8.45
N ALA A 138 10.12 10.00 7.21
CA ALA A 138 10.15 11.19 6.37
C ALA A 138 8.87 11.31 5.54
N ASP A 139 8.58 12.50 5.03
CA ASP A 139 7.45 12.69 4.09
C ASP A 139 7.76 12.13 2.69
N ILE A 140 9.05 12.11 2.34
CA ILE A 140 9.58 11.64 1.07
C ILE A 140 10.89 10.89 1.35
N CYS A 141 11.00 9.68 0.81
CA CYS A 141 12.13 8.79 1.00
C CYS A 141 12.75 8.43 -0.36
N ILE A 142 13.47 9.36 -0.98
CA ILE A 142 14.08 9.09 -2.30
C ILE A 142 15.41 8.35 -2.16
N ARG A 143 16.13 8.53 -1.05
CA ARG A 143 17.44 7.91 -0.85
C ARG A 143 17.70 7.65 0.64
N SER A 144 18.54 6.67 0.92
CA SER A 144 19.18 6.54 2.22
C SER A 144 20.05 7.79 2.47
N VAL A 145 19.83 8.49 3.58
CA VAL A 145 20.63 9.66 3.97
C VAL A 145 21.65 9.21 5.01
N GLY A 146 22.94 9.40 4.73
CA GLY A 146 24.01 9.05 5.67
C GLY A 146 24.08 7.55 6.01
N GLY A 147 23.69 6.67 5.09
CA GLY A 147 23.67 5.22 5.32
C GLY A 147 22.53 4.75 6.23
N GLN A 148 21.54 5.61 6.51
CA GLN A 148 20.37 5.25 7.31
C GLN A 148 19.18 4.94 6.42
N SER A 149 18.41 3.92 6.82
CA SER A 149 17.13 3.59 6.21
C SER A 149 16.12 4.71 6.50
N CYS A 150 15.14 4.88 5.64
CA CYS A 150 14.04 5.81 5.88
C CYS A 150 12.70 5.22 5.41
N TYR A 151 11.60 5.68 6.00
CA TYR A 151 10.26 5.24 5.65
C TYR A 151 9.26 6.38 5.56
N CYS A 152 8.18 6.16 4.83
CA CYS A 152 7.09 7.11 4.64
C CYS A 152 5.75 6.36 4.47
N THR A 153 4.62 7.05 4.63
CA THR A 153 3.28 6.43 4.70
C THR A 153 2.36 6.79 3.53
N THR A 154 2.85 7.60 2.57
CA THR A 154 2.05 8.02 1.41
C THR A 154 2.37 7.21 0.17
N GLY A 155 1.44 7.08 -0.77
CA GLY A 155 1.65 6.31 -1.99
C GLY A 155 2.87 6.81 -2.78
N ALA A 156 3.74 5.88 -3.17
CA ALA A 156 4.98 6.07 -3.93
C ALA A 156 5.93 7.11 -3.30
N CYS A 157 5.83 7.41 -2.01
CA CYS A 157 6.71 8.37 -1.37
C CYS A 157 8.19 7.93 -1.33
N ASN A 158 8.44 6.64 -1.56
CA ASN A 158 9.76 6.08 -1.75
C ASN A 158 10.17 5.97 -3.23
N GLY A 159 9.50 6.60 -4.18
CA GLY A 159 9.84 6.53 -5.60
C GLY A 159 9.39 7.76 -6.39
N ILE A 160 10.28 8.27 -7.25
CA ILE A 160 10.09 9.45 -8.10
C ILE A 160 9.94 10.75 -7.29
N ASP A 161 10.75 11.76 -7.64
CA ASP A 161 10.53 13.13 -7.19
C ASP A 161 9.11 13.57 -7.54
N LYS A 162 8.33 14.01 -6.53
CA LYS A 162 6.96 14.54 -6.69
C LYS A 162 6.83 15.66 -7.76
N LEU A 163 7.94 16.14 -8.30
CA LEU A 163 8.02 17.05 -9.44
C LEU A 163 7.26 16.53 -10.68
N SER A 164 7.25 15.22 -10.96
CA SER A 164 6.51 14.68 -12.13
C SER A 164 4.99 14.66 -11.96
N LEU A 165 4.48 14.65 -10.73
CA LEU A 165 3.03 14.71 -10.44
C LEU A 165 2.48 16.15 -10.50
N LEU A 166 3.34 17.16 -10.43
CA LEU A 166 2.94 18.57 -10.57
C LEU A 166 2.81 19.01 -12.03
N ILE A 167 3.43 18.29 -12.98
CA ILE A 167 3.38 18.61 -14.41
C ILE A 167 1.93 18.70 -14.93
N PRO A 168 1.02 17.72 -14.68
CA PRO A 168 -0.36 17.84 -15.17
C PRO A 168 -1.15 18.98 -14.52
N LEU A 169 -0.88 19.30 -13.23
CA LEU A 169 -1.53 20.41 -12.54
C LEU A 169 -1.09 21.78 -13.08
N ILE A 170 0.20 21.93 -13.40
CA ILE A 170 0.72 23.15 -14.02
C ILE A 170 0.18 23.31 -15.44
N SER A 171 0.07 22.23 -16.22
CA SER A 171 -0.52 22.29 -17.57
C SER A 171 -1.99 22.74 -17.55
N ILE A 172 -2.78 22.30 -16.56
CA ILE A 172 -4.17 22.74 -16.38
C ILE A 172 -4.21 24.21 -15.93
N LEU A 173 -3.34 24.62 -14.99
CA LEU A 173 -3.30 26.00 -14.52
C LEU A 173 -2.90 26.99 -15.63
N VAL A 174 -1.94 26.62 -16.48
CA VAL A 174 -1.52 27.42 -17.64
C VAL A 174 -2.66 27.53 -18.65
N TYR A 175 -3.39 26.44 -18.91
CA TYR A 175 -4.56 26.47 -19.80
C TYR A 175 -5.64 27.46 -19.32
N PHE A 176 -5.95 27.46 -18.02
CA PHE A 176 -6.91 28.39 -17.42
C PHE A 176 -6.44 29.85 -17.33
N LEU A 177 -5.13 30.10 -17.31
CA LEU A 177 -4.57 31.46 -17.31
C LEU A 177 -4.35 32.01 -18.73
N SER A 178 -4.39 31.15 -19.76
CA SER A 178 -4.20 31.51 -21.17
C SER A 178 -5.49 31.75 -21.97
N ASN A 179 -6.65 31.43 -21.37
CA ASN A 179 -7.99 31.74 -21.88
C ASN A 179 -8.66 32.76 -20.97
#